data_AF-A0A957GM34-F1
#
_entry.id   AF-A0A957GM34-F1
#
_cell.length_a   1.000
_cell.length_b   1.000
_cell.length_c   1.000
_cell.angle_alpha   90.00
_cell.angle_beta   90.00
_cell.angle_gamma   90.00
#
_symmetry.space_group_name_H-M   'P 1'
#
loop_
_entity.id
_entity.type
_entity.pdbx_description
1 polymer ?
#
loop_
_entity_poly.entity_id
_entity_poly.type
_entity_poly.pdbx_seq_one_letter_code
_entity_poly.pdbx_strand_id
1 'polypeptide(L)'
;MTQENEGIEYRRRYRGLIGVRSKVQVRDSTMLSLVYTPGVAEPCLEVARDPYRSFDVTCRGNMVAIVSNGTAAFGLGNIGPEAILPVLESKSVIMKEFAGVDAMPIAIKAQDAEHIVETLLRLSPTFGAVSLEDIASPTGPAVTDRLEKAMSIPVVNNHREGIAIGVLAGLLNAAKVVGKDLRQMRIIVNGAGLAGLGTAFILHRYGAEHVIVCDELGAIYEYRPLGMNWAKWEIAQVSNTYNEKGELAEMIKGADALIDFASTTITPEQIKSMASDPILFTFAMPLCITPQEARAAGAAVVATGHSTYPNQMDITAVIPGVFRGLLDVRASHFHIRAQIAAAEAIAAIIPDDQRHADYIYPRVIDFSVAPVVARAVAAASIQHGTARRAGVGPDKIFDRTRRFVYEGKLPVPAKSQEKMTVAEESLELHERFTGLLEVYSKIPVRDDHILKMFYLVPGAMEPSRLIREKMEEVFALTPRGNLVGVVSDGSAVLGLGNIGGRAAMPVMEGKAILFHTFAGVEAFPICLSTQDPDEIIDVVLQLEPTFGGINLEDISAPRCFYIENKLRELTDIPIFHD
;
A
#
# COMPACT_ATOMS: atom_id res chain seq x y z
N MET A 1 2.13 15.74 29.00
CA MET A 1 1.25 14.85 28.21
C MET A 1 2.06 13.65 27.78
N THR A 2 1.48 12.45 27.73
CA THR A 2 2.12 11.28 27.10
C THR A 2 2.16 11.50 25.58
N GLN A 3 3.07 10.85 24.86
CA GLN A 3 3.14 10.94 23.39
C GLN A 3 1.81 10.53 22.73
N GLU A 4 1.11 9.57 23.32
CA GLU A 4 -0.21 9.11 22.88
C GLU A 4 -1.26 10.23 22.93
N ASN A 5 -1.30 10.99 24.04
CA ASN A 5 -2.25 12.10 24.18
C ASN A 5 -1.96 13.22 23.17
N GLU A 6 -0.68 13.49 22.90
CA GLU A 6 -0.29 14.50 21.90
C GLU A 6 -0.74 14.09 20.49
N GLY A 7 -0.52 12.83 20.10
CA GLY A 7 -0.96 12.32 18.79
C GLY A 7 -2.48 12.39 18.59
N ILE A 8 -3.26 12.08 19.62
CA ILE A 8 -4.73 12.21 19.56
C ILE A 8 -5.17 13.68 19.43
N GLU A 9 -4.57 14.60 20.19
CA GLU A 9 -4.91 16.03 20.09
C GLU A 9 -4.59 16.60 18.70
N TYR A 10 -3.48 16.20 18.10
CA TYR A 10 -3.13 16.58 16.72
C TYR A 10 -4.19 16.12 15.72
N ARG A 11 -4.57 14.84 15.78
CA ARG A 11 -5.62 14.29 14.91
C ARG A 11 -6.93 15.05 15.06
N ARG A 12 -7.34 15.41 16.28
CA ARG A 12 -8.54 16.24 16.52
C ARG A 12 -8.43 17.64 15.92
N ARG A 13 -7.25 18.27 16.02
CA ARG A 13 -7.01 19.62 15.50
C ARG A 13 -7.09 19.68 13.97
N TYR A 14 -6.56 18.66 13.30
CA TYR A 14 -6.40 18.64 11.84
C TYR A 14 -7.37 17.70 11.11
N ARG A 15 -8.24 17.02 11.87
CA ARG A 15 -9.17 15.97 11.40
C ARG A 15 -8.40 14.92 10.58
N GLY A 16 -7.46 14.25 11.25
CA GLY A 16 -6.52 13.32 10.64
C GLY A 16 -5.13 13.92 10.35
N LEU A 17 -4.35 13.19 9.56
CA LEU A 17 -2.97 13.39 9.13
C LEU A 17 -2.81 13.64 7.63
N ILE A 18 -3.80 13.35 6.78
CA ILE A 18 -3.77 13.66 5.34
C ILE A 18 -4.85 14.65 4.93
N GLY A 19 -4.68 15.27 3.76
CA GLY A 19 -5.77 15.92 3.05
C GLY A 19 -5.62 15.87 1.53
N VAL A 20 -6.65 16.33 0.83
CA VAL A 20 -6.69 16.41 -0.64
C VAL A 20 -6.68 17.89 -1.08
N ARG A 21 -5.79 18.25 -2.01
CA ARG A 21 -5.69 19.62 -2.51
C ARG A 21 -5.30 19.70 -3.97
N SER A 22 -5.46 20.88 -4.56
CA SER A 22 -4.95 21.17 -5.90
C SER A 22 -3.43 21.37 -5.92
N LYS A 23 -2.78 20.83 -6.95
CA LYS A 23 -1.39 21.11 -7.32
C LYS A 23 -1.20 22.51 -7.91
N VAL A 24 -2.30 23.14 -8.35
CA VAL A 24 -2.31 24.48 -8.96
C VAL A 24 -3.25 25.40 -8.19
N GLN A 25 -2.90 26.68 -8.06
CA GLN A 25 -3.76 27.62 -7.33
C GLN A 25 -4.73 28.31 -8.26
N VAL A 26 -6.03 28.14 -8.03
CA VAL A 26 -7.09 28.86 -8.74
C VAL A 26 -7.23 30.26 -8.13
N ARG A 27 -6.68 31.28 -8.80
CA ARG A 27 -6.67 32.68 -8.33
C ARG A 27 -7.51 33.64 -9.17
N ASP A 28 -7.84 33.24 -10.39
CA ASP A 28 -8.59 34.04 -11.35
C ASP A 28 -9.43 33.14 -12.26
N SER A 29 -10.28 33.78 -13.08
CA SER A 29 -11.15 33.09 -14.03
C SER A 29 -10.37 32.35 -15.11
N THR A 30 -9.17 32.81 -15.48
CA THR A 30 -8.34 32.18 -16.51
C THR A 30 -7.88 30.82 -16.03
N MET A 31 -7.32 30.74 -14.82
CA MET A 31 -6.91 29.49 -14.21
C MET A 31 -8.13 28.57 -13.98
N LEU A 32 -9.25 29.12 -13.52
CA LEU A 32 -10.48 28.34 -13.35
C LEU A 32 -10.93 27.68 -14.68
N SER A 33 -10.83 28.41 -15.80
CA SER A 33 -11.18 27.88 -17.12
C SER A 33 -10.24 26.79 -17.65
N LEU A 34 -9.03 26.66 -17.10
CA LEU A 34 -8.10 25.58 -17.45
C LEU A 34 -8.28 24.34 -16.55
N VAL A 35 -8.60 24.55 -15.27
CA VAL A 35 -8.83 23.48 -14.28
C VAL A 35 -10.23 22.87 -14.40
N TYR A 36 -11.18 23.66 -14.89
CA TYR A 36 -12.58 23.28 -15.05
C TYR A 36 -13.10 23.72 -16.43
N THR A 37 -14.38 24.02 -16.54
CA THR A 37 -15.00 24.38 -17.82
C THR A 37 -14.54 25.75 -18.34
N PRO A 38 -14.34 25.91 -19.66
CA PRO A 38 -14.50 24.89 -20.71
C PRO A 38 -13.24 24.06 -21.00
N GLY A 39 -12.05 24.43 -20.48
CA GLY A 39 -10.77 23.84 -20.90
C GLY A 39 -10.64 22.35 -20.59
N VAL A 40 -11.16 21.90 -19.45
CA VAL A 40 -11.09 20.50 -18.98
C VAL A 40 -11.71 19.48 -19.94
N ALA A 41 -12.52 19.93 -20.91
CA ALA A 41 -13.07 19.05 -21.94
C ALA A 41 -11.98 18.37 -22.80
N GLU A 42 -10.87 19.05 -23.10
CA GLU A 42 -9.81 18.46 -23.94
C GLU A 42 -9.08 17.29 -23.28
N PRO A 43 -8.59 17.36 -22.02
CA PRO A 43 -8.02 16.18 -21.36
C PRO A 43 -9.03 15.04 -21.23
N CYS A 44 -10.33 15.31 -21.08
CA CYS A 44 -11.36 14.27 -21.13
C CYS A 44 -11.42 13.56 -22.49
N LEU A 45 -11.45 14.34 -23.58
CA LEU A 45 -11.47 13.80 -24.95
C LEU A 45 -10.20 13.00 -25.25
N GLU A 46 -9.04 13.44 -24.77
CA GLU A 46 -7.78 12.70 -24.89
C GLU A 46 -7.84 11.33 -24.22
N VAL A 47 -8.41 11.25 -23.01
CA VAL A 47 -8.60 9.96 -22.32
C VAL A 47 -9.67 9.10 -22.98
N ALA A 48 -10.71 9.72 -23.55
CA ALA A 48 -11.72 9.00 -24.31
C ALA A 48 -11.15 8.40 -25.61
N ARG A 49 -10.21 9.10 -26.27
CA ARG A 49 -9.48 8.62 -27.46
C ARG A 49 -8.48 7.51 -27.10
N ASP A 50 -7.69 7.71 -26.05
CA ASP A 50 -6.75 6.73 -25.53
C ASP A 50 -6.86 6.63 -24.00
N PRO A 51 -7.48 5.55 -23.47
CA PRO A 51 -7.66 5.36 -22.03
C PRO A 51 -6.34 5.36 -21.22
N TYR A 52 -5.19 5.08 -21.84
CA TYR A 52 -3.90 5.12 -21.14
C TYR A 52 -3.41 6.54 -20.86
N ARG A 53 -3.91 7.55 -21.59
CA ARG A 53 -3.65 8.97 -21.30
C ARG A 53 -4.12 9.38 -19.92
N SER A 54 -5.03 8.62 -19.29
CA SER A 54 -5.42 8.86 -17.89
C SER A 54 -4.23 8.82 -16.91
N PHE A 55 -3.16 8.10 -17.23
CA PHE A 55 -1.93 8.12 -16.41
C PHE A 55 -1.02 9.33 -16.68
N ASP A 56 -1.30 10.12 -17.73
CA ASP A 56 -0.57 11.33 -18.10
C ASP A 56 -1.28 12.59 -17.62
N VAL A 57 -2.61 12.63 -17.74
CA VAL A 57 -3.40 13.86 -17.57
C VAL A 57 -4.25 13.91 -16.31
N THR A 58 -4.19 12.88 -15.45
CA THR A 58 -4.96 12.84 -14.18
C THR A 58 -4.11 12.32 -13.02
N CYS A 59 -4.57 12.56 -11.79
CA CYS A 59 -3.89 12.10 -10.58
C CYS A 59 -3.72 10.58 -10.54
N ARG A 60 -4.50 9.82 -11.32
CA ARG A 60 -4.37 8.36 -11.48
C ARG A 60 -2.92 7.92 -11.73
N GLY A 61 -2.14 8.72 -12.47
CA GLY A 61 -0.73 8.43 -12.75
C GLY A 61 0.17 8.31 -11.51
N ASN A 62 -0.26 8.86 -10.37
CA ASN A 62 0.47 8.86 -9.10
C ASN A 62 -0.36 8.40 -7.89
N MET A 63 -1.60 7.96 -8.12
CA MET A 63 -2.56 7.66 -7.05
C MET A 63 -2.64 6.17 -6.73
N VAL A 64 -2.49 5.80 -5.47
CA VAL A 64 -2.61 4.44 -4.95
C VAL A 64 -3.82 4.34 -4.02
N ALA A 65 -4.65 3.31 -4.18
CA ALA A 65 -5.64 2.97 -3.17
C ALA A 65 -4.97 2.12 -2.08
N ILE A 66 -4.97 2.58 -0.83
CA ILE A 66 -4.55 1.78 0.32
C ILE A 66 -5.81 1.19 0.96
N VAL A 67 -6.02 -0.11 0.77
CA VAL A 67 -7.30 -0.77 1.00
C VAL A 67 -7.23 -1.74 2.16
N SER A 68 -8.20 -1.65 3.07
CA SER A 68 -8.42 -2.65 4.11
C SER A 68 -9.89 -2.75 4.49
N ASN A 69 -10.29 -3.88 5.07
CA ASN A 69 -11.57 -4.02 5.78
C ASN A 69 -11.41 -4.10 7.31
N GLY A 70 -10.18 -3.91 7.81
CA GLY A 70 -9.88 -3.87 9.25
C GLY A 70 -9.95 -5.21 9.97
N THR A 71 -9.92 -6.33 9.24
CA THR A 71 -10.06 -7.68 9.82
C THR A 71 -8.79 -8.21 10.50
N ALA A 72 -7.62 -7.65 10.20
CA ALA A 72 -6.33 -8.07 10.76
C ALA A 72 -5.43 -6.88 11.14
N ALA A 73 -5.98 -5.91 11.88
CA ALA A 73 -5.30 -4.68 12.25
C ALA A 73 -4.24 -4.90 13.33
N PHE A 74 -2.97 -5.10 12.93
CA PHE A 74 -1.85 -5.36 13.84
C PHE A 74 -2.22 -6.40 14.93
N GLY A 75 -1.98 -6.08 16.21
CA GLY A 75 -2.35 -6.90 17.36
C GLY A 75 -3.78 -6.71 17.88
N LEU A 76 -4.61 -5.84 17.27
CA LEU A 76 -6.00 -5.63 17.69
C LEU A 76 -6.97 -6.62 17.07
N GLY A 77 -6.54 -7.38 16.06
CA GLY A 77 -7.38 -8.31 15.32
C GLY A 77 -8.42 -7.58 14.47
N ASN A 78 -9.66 -8.07 14.47
CA ASN A 78 -10.74 -7.44 13.73
C ASN A 78 -11.28 -6.22 14.49
N ILE A 79 -11.08 -5.03 13.92
CA ILE A 79 -11.54 -3.75 14.47
C ILE A 79 -12.62 -3.10 13.60
N GLY A 80 -12.90 -3.66 12.43
CA GLY A 80 -13.84 -3.10 11.46
C GLY A 80 -13.26 -1.95 10.59
N PRO A 81 -14.01 -1.54 9.56
CA PRO A 81 -13.53 -0.66 8.50
C PRO A 81 -13.33 0.80 8.95
N GLU A 82 -14.16 1.35 9.82
CA GLU A 82 -13.98 2.72 10.31
C GLU A 82 -12.75 2.84 11.21
N ALA A 83 -12.54 1.85 12.08
CA ALA A 83 -11.45 1.87 13.04
C ALA A 83 -10.08 1.62 12.39
N ILE A 84 -10.01 1.06 11.18
CA ILE A 84 -8.73 0.88 10.46
C ILE A 84 -8.26 2.16 9.76
N LEU A 85 -9.12 3.15 9.52
CA LEU A 85 -8.76 4.38 8.80
C LEU A 85 -7.50 5.10 9.33
N PRO A 86 -7.30 5.27 10.66
CA PRO A 86 -6.08 5.89 11.17
C PRO A 86 -4.79 5.19 10.71
N VAL A 87 -4.81 3.86 10.59
CA VAL A 87 -3.67 3.05 10.13
C VAL A 87 -3.41 3.26 8.63
N LEU A 88 -4.47 3.22 7.82
CA LEU A 88 -4.36 3.42 6.36
C LEU A 88 -3.88 4.85 6.03
N GLU A 89 -4.34 5.82 6.82
CA GLU A 89 -3.90 7.20 6.73
C GLU A 89 -2.41 7.34 7.05
N SER A 90 -1.94 6.70 8.13
CA SER A 90 -0.52 6.70 8.48
C SER A 90 0.33 6.13 7.34
N LYS A 91 -0.11 5.05 6.68
CA LYS A 91 0.55 4.51 5.48
C LYS A 91 0.51 5.46 4.30
N SER A 92 -0.57 6.23 4.14
CA SER A 92 -0.70 7.24 3.08
C SER A 92 0.34 8.36 3.22
N VAL A 93 0.59 8.81 4.46
CA VAL A 93 1.66 9.78 4.74
C VAL A 93 3.03 9.18 4.41
N ILE A 94 3.30 7.93 4.81
CA ILE A 94 4.58 7.26 4.51
C ILE A 94 4.82 7.18 3.00
N MET A 95 3.83 6.79 2.20
CA MET A 95 3.92 6.78 0.74
C MET A 95 4.28 8.16 0.17
N LYS A 96 3.62 9.20 0.70
CA LYS A 96 3.84 10.57 0.25
C LYS A 96 5.23 11.07 0.63
N GLU A 97 5.65 10.94 1.88
CA GLU A 97 6.90 11.52 2.38
C GLU A 97 8.15 10.77 1.88
N PHE A 98 8.08 9.44 1.74
CA PHE A 98 9.26 8.64 1.38
C PHE A 98 9.44 8.45 -0.12
N ALA A 99 8.40 8.65 -0.95
CA ALA A 99 8.52 8.43 -2.39
C ALA A 99 7.66 9.35 -3.28
N GLY A 100 6.92 10.30 -2.70
CA GLY A 100 6.07 11.22 -3.45
C GLY A 100 4.89 10.53 -4.13
N VAL A 101 4.45 9.40 -3.58
CA VAL A 101 3.28 8.65 -4.04
C VAL A 101 2.06 9.20 -3.34
N ASP A 102 1.05 9.61 -4.11
CA ASP A 102 -0.24 10.02 -3.56
C ASP A 102 -1.02 8.75 -3.22
N ALA A 103 -1.51 8.66 -1.99
CA ALA A 103 -2.16 7.45 -1.50
C ALA A 103 -3.46 7.81 -0.78
N MET A 104 -4.56 7.20 -1.22
CA MET A 104 -5.88 7.41 -0.64
C MET A 104 -6.23 6.21 0.25
N PRO A 105 -6.53 6.40 1.54
CA PRO A 105 -7.02 5.33 2.40
C PRO A 105 -8.46 4.97 1.99
N ILE A 106 -8.71 3.68 1.79
CA ILE A 106 -9.99 3.11 1.37
C ILE A 106 -10.35 1.99 2.35
N ALA A 107 -11.15 2.32 3.35
CA ALA A 107 -11.77 1.35 4.23
C ALA A 107 -13.03 0.77 3.56
N ILE A 108 -13.07 -0.56 3.40
CA ILE A 108 -14.16 -1.30 2.75
C ILE A 108 -15.00 -2.05 3.78
N LYS A 109 -16.32 -1.91 3.68
CA LYS A 109 -17.29 -2.55 4.59
C LYS A 109 -17.32 -4.09 4.46
N ALA A 110 -17.19 -4.60 3.25
CA ALA A 110 -17.24 -6.02 2.92
C ALA A 110 -16.23 -6.88 3.70
N GLN A 111 -16.68 -8.08 4.08
CA GLN A 111 -15.90 -9.06 4.85
C GLN A 111 -15.49 -10.27 4.00
N ASP A 112 -16.21 -10.56 2.92
CA ASP A 112 -15.91 -11.64 1.98
C ASP A 112 -15.04 -11.16 0.82
N ALA A 113 -14.33 -12.11 0.20
CA ALA A 113 -13.40 -11.80 -0.88
C ALA A 113 -14.09 -11.33 -2.16
N GLU A 114 -15.33 -11.73 -2.41
CA GLU A 114 -16.02 -11.44 -3.67
C GLU A 114 -16.39 -9.96 -3.75
N HIS A 115 -17.11 -9.44 -2.76
CA HIS A 115 -17.49 -8.03 -2.73
C HIS A 115 -16.28 -7.10 -2.68
N ILE A 116 -15.22 -7.47 -1.95
CA ILE A 116 -13.96 -6.69 -1.95
C ILE A 116 -13.36 -6.63 -3.36
N VAL A 117 -13.27 -7.77 -4.04
CA VAL A 117 -12.70 -7.85 -5.40
C VAL A 117 -13.53 -7.04 -6.38
N GLU A 118 -14.86 -7.21 -6.38
CA GLU A 118 -15.75 -6.48 -7.29
C GLU A 118 -15.69 -4.97 -7.08
N THR A 119 -15.72 -4.52 -5.82
CA THR A 119 -15.59 -3.10 -5.47
C THR A 119 -14.30 -2.51 -6.02
N LEU A 120 -13.18 -3.19 -5.83
CA LEU A 120 -11.87 -2.71 -6.29
C LEU A 120 -11.73 -2.74 -7.82
N LEU A 121 -12.33 -3.72 -8.50
CA LEU A 121 -12.41 -3.72 -9.96
C LEU A 121 -13.17 -2.50 -10.48
N ARG A 122 -14.31 -2.17 -9.85
CA ARG A 122 -15.12 -1.00 -10.17
C ARG A 122 -14.38 0.32 -9.92
N LEU A 123 -13.46 0.36 -8.97
CA LEU A 123 -12.60 1.52 -8.66
C LEU A 123 -11.36 1.66 -9.54
N SER A 124 -11.07 0.68 -10.40
CA SER A 124 -9.87 0.68 -11.24
C SER A 124 -9.66 1.92 -12.13
N PRO A 125 -10.69 2.67 -12.59
CA PRO A 125 -10.46 3.92 -13.33
C PRO A 125 -9.84 5.04 -12.49
N THR A 126 -9.97 4.97 -11.16
CA THR A 126 -9.52 6.01 -10.23
C THR A 126 -8.04 5.89 -9.88
N PHE A 127 -7.56 4.65 -9.76
CA PHE A 127 -6.24 4.38 -9.19
C PHE A 127 -5.23 3.91 -10.24
N GLY A 128 -3.97 4.22 -9.99
CA GLY A 128 -2.82 3.74 -10.75
C GLY A 128 -2.23 2.44 -10.19
N ALA A 129 -2.50 2.14 -8.91
CA ALA A 129 -2.16 0.89 -8.25
C ALA A 129 -3.05 0.65 -7.01
N VAL A 130 -3.04 -0.58 -6.49
CA VAL A 130 -3.75 -0.97 -5.26
C VAL A 130 -2.76 -1.54 -4.25
N SER A 131 -2.85 -1.10 -3.01
CA SER A 131 -2.12 -1.59 -1.86
C SER A 131 -3.10 -2.24 -0.88
N LEU A 132 -3.06 -3.56 -0.73
CA LEU A 132 -3.89 -4.28 0.24
C LEU A 132 -3.19 -4.32 1.61
N GLU A 133 -3.96 -4.04 2.66
CA GLU A 133 -3.50 -3.90 4.04
C GLU A 133 -4.43 -4.59 5.03
N ASP A 134 -3.89 -5.22 6.06
CA ASP A 134 -4.63 -5.68 7.25
C ASP A 134 -5.92 -6.50 6.95
N ILE A 135 -5.90 -7.34 5.90
CA ILE A 135 -6.99 -8.28 5.55
C ILE A 135 -6.63 -9.69 6.03
N ALA A 136 -7.48 -10.27 6.88
CA ALA A 136 -7.24 -11.58 7.48
C ALA A 136 -7.16 -12.72 6.45
N SER A 137 -6.34 -13.74 6.75
CA SER A 137 -6.32 -15.01 6.01
C SER A 137 -7.55 -15.85 6.35
N PRO A 138 -8.17 -16.58 5.40
CA PRO A 138 -7.77 -16.80 4.00
C PRO A 138 -8.33 -15.79 2.99
N THR A 139 -9.10 -14.78 3.43
CA THR A 139 -9.69 -13.75 2.57
C THR A 139 -8.61 -12.90 1.88
N GLY A 140 -7.61 -12.43 2.63
CA GLY A 140 -6.51 -11.60 2.12
C GLY A 140 -5.77 -12.23 0.92
N PRO A 141 -5.28 -13.48 1.03
CA PRO A 141 -4.69 -14.18 -0.10
C PRO A 141 -5.64 -14.31 -1.30
N ALA A 142 -6.93 -14.63 -1.06
CA ALA A 142 -7.90 -14.81 -2.13
C ALA A 142 -8.19 -13.50 -2.88
N VAL A 143 -8.32 -12.39 -2.17
CA VAL A 143 -8.48 -11.05 -2.76
C VAL A 143 -7.25 -10.69 -3.58
N THR A 144 -6.04 -10.92 -3.03
CA THR A 144 -4.77 -10.62 -3.70
C THR A 144 -4.68 -11.34 -5.04
N ASP A 145 -4.81 -12.68 -5.04
CA ASP A 145 -4.65 -13.49 -6.24
C ASP A 145 -5.71 -13.21 -7.31
N ARG A 146 -6.95 -12.89 -6.90
CA ARG A 146 -8.03 -12.55 -7.84
C ARG A 146 -7.79 -11.18 -8.48
N LEU A 147 -7.40 -10.18 -7.70
CA LEU A 147 -7.13 -8.85 -8.22
C LEU A 147 -5.88 -8.81 -9.11
N GLU A 148 -4.80 -9.50 -8.73
CA GLU A 148 -3.60 -9.58 -9.57
C GLU A 148 -3.90 -10.13 -10.97
N LYS A 149 -4.85 -11.08 -11.07
CA LYS A 149 -5.27 -11.68 -12.34
C LYS A 149 -6.28 -10.81 -13.10
N ALA A 150 -7.15 -10.10 -12.39
CA ALA A 150 -8.27 -9.38 -13.00
C ALA A 150 -7.96 -7.90 -13.31
N MET A 151 -7.07 -7.26 -12.55
CA MET A 151 -6.71 -5.85 -12.73
C MET A 151 -5.62 -5.67 -13.78
N SER A 152 -5.68 -4.54 -14.47
CA SER A 152 -4.62 -4.07 -15.38
C SER A 152 -3.73 -3.02 -14.70
N ILE A 153 -3.67 -2.99 -13.38
CA ILE A 153 -2.81 -2.13 -12.55
C ILE A 153 -2.19 -3.00 -11.46
N PRO A 154 -1.01 -2.63 -10.94
CA PRO A 154 -0.34 -3.47 -9.97
C PRO A 154 -1.12 -3.48 -8.66
N VAL A 155 -1.27 -4.68 -8.11
CA VAL A 155 -1.78 -4.92 -6.76
C VAL A 155 -0.62 -5.43 -5.92
N VAL A 156 -0.45 -4.85 -4.73
CA VAL A 156 0.58 -5.25 -3.77
C VAL A 156 -0.10 -5.45 -2.42
N ASN A 157 0.00 -6.64 -1.84
CA ASN A 157 -0.37 -6.94 -0.47
C ASN A 157 0.86 -6.80 0.43
N ASN A 158 0.88 -5.73 1.22
CA ASN A 158 2.07 -5.39 2.00
C ASN A 158 2.37 -6.40 3.12
N HIS A 159 1.37 -7.14 3.59
CA HIS A 159 1.55 -8.23 4.56
C HIS A 159 1.99 -9.55 3.92
N ARG A 160 2.01 -9.65 2.59
CA ARG A 160 2.54 -10.78 1.83
C ARG A 160 3.84 -10.41 1.11
N GLU A 161 3.77 -9.60 0.06
CA GLU A 161 4.96 -9.25 -0.72
C GLU A 161 5.88 -8.31 0.05
N GLY A 162 5.34 -7.30 0.74
CA GLY A 162 6.14 -6.31 1.48
C GLY A 162 7.04 -6.95 2.53
N ILE A 163 6.44 -7.79 3.38
CA ILE A 163 7.17 -8.55 4.41
C ILE A 163 8.16 -9.52 3.76
N ALA A 164 7.76 -10.26 2.73
CA ALA A 164 8.62 -11.23 2.06
C ALA A 164 9.87 -10.58 1.45
N ILE A 165 9.72 -9.41 0.83
CA ILE A 165 10.82 -8.60 0.29
C ILE A 165 11.78 -8.18 1.40
N GLY A 166 11.26 -7.66 2.51
CA GLY A 166 12.06 -7.26 3.66
C GLY A 166 12.84 -8.44 4.26
N VAL A 167 12.16 -9.58 4.46
CA VAL A 167 12.77 -10.81 4.99
C VAL A 167 13.87 -11.34 4.09
N LEU A 168 13.64 -11.41 2.76
CA LEU A 168 14.68 -11.82 1.82
C LEU A 168 15.87 -10.87 1.87
N ALA A 169 15.65 -9.55 1.91
CA ALA A 169 16.74 -8.57 2.01
C ALA A 169 17.58 -8.75 3.29
N GLY A 170 16.91 -8.91 4.43
CA GLY A 170 17.58 -9.18 5.71
C GLY A 170 18.36 -10.49 5.69
N LEU A 171 17.77 -11.57 5.15
CA LEU A 171 18.43 -12.87 5.05
C LEU A 171 19.64 -12.86 4.12
N LEU A 172 19.58 -12.14 3.00
CA LEU A 172 20.73 -11.99 2.10
C LEU A 172 21.95 -11.40 2.82
N ASN A 173 21.73 -10.40 3.67
CA ASN A 173 22.79 -9.81 4.48
C ASN A 173 23.18 -10.69 5.67
N ALA A 174 22.22 -11.32 6.35
CA ALA A 174 22.49 -12.23 7.46
C ALA A 174 23.33 -13.43 7.02
N ALA A 175 22.99 -14.05 5.90
CA ALA A 175 23.73 -15.18 5.31
C ALA A 175 25.20 -14.81 5.02
N LYS A 176 25.44 -13.59 4.49
CA LYS A 176 26.81 -13.08 4.30
C LYS A 176 27.56 -12.89 5.61
N VAL A 177 26.91 -12.41 6.68
CA VAL A 177 27.54 -12.23 8.00
C VAL A 177 27.99 -13.57 8.58
N VAL A 178 27.19 -14.63 8.42
CA VAL A 178 27.52 -15.98 8.93
C VAL A 178 28.29 -16.84 7.93
N GLY A 179 28.63 -16.31 6.75
CA GLY A 179 29.39 -17.02 5.72
C GLY A 179 28.66 -18.21 5.07
N LYS A 180 27.33 -18.16 4.97
CA LYS A 180 26.48 -19.22 4.38
C LYS A 180 25.91 -18.79 3.03
N ASP A 181 25.67 -19.77 2.15
CA ASP A 181 24.86 -19.57 0.95
C ASP A 181 23.37 -19.74 1.31
N LEU A 182 22.59 -18.67 1.16
CA LEU A 182 21.16 -18.67 1.41
C LEU A 182 20.42 -19.77 0.66
N ARG A 183 20.88 -20.15 -0.53
CA ARG A 183 20.23 -21.19 -1.34
C ARG A 183 20.30 -22.58 -0.72
N GLN A 184 21.36 -22.84 0.04
CA GLN A 184 21.63 -24.14 0.67
C GLN A 184 21.17 -24.20 2.13
N MET A 185 20.78 -23.07 2.71
CA MET A 185 20.35 -23.00 4.10
C MET A 185 19.04 -23.77 4.34
N ARG A 186 18.97 -24.46 5.48
CA ARG A 186 17.72 -24.99 6.02
C ARG A 186 16.97 -23.89 6.77
N ILE A 187 15.86 -23.43 6.20
CA ILE A 187 15.09 -22.29 6.69
C ILE A 187 13.73 -22.78 7.19
N ILE A 188 13.41 -22.49 8.46
CA ILE A 188 12.11 -22.78 9.06
C ILE A 188 11.32 -21.47 9.17
N VAL A 189 10.12 -21.45 8.60
CA VAL A 189 9.18 -20.34 8.68
C VAL A 189 8.04 -20.74 9.60
N ASN A 190 7.97 -20.16 10.81
CA ASN A 190 6.89 -20.42 11.75
C ASN A 190 5.76 -19.39 11.56
N GLY A 191 4.55 -19.87 11.28
CA GLY A 191 3.35 -19.06 11.03
C GLY A 191 2.90 -19.12 9.57
N ALA A 192 1.82 -19.84 9.30
CA ALA A 192 1.25 -20.03 7.96
C ALA A 192 0.19 -18.99 7.57
N GLY A 193 0.39 -17.72 7.99
CA GLY A 193 -0.40 -16.56 7.55
C GLY A 193 0.17 -15.93 6.28
N LEU A 194 -0.34 -14.75 5.89
CA LEU A 194 0.12 -14.00 4.70
C LEU A 194 1.65 -13.81 4.68
N ALA A 195 2.22 -13.37 5.81
CA ALA A 195 3.64 -13.09 5.96
C ALA A 195 4.52 -14.33 5.76
N GLY A 196 4.20 -15.43 6.44
CA GLY A 196 4.98 -16.67 6.33
C GLY A 196 4.82 -17.37 4.99
N LEU A 197 3.60 -17.41 4.44
CA LEU A 197 3.35 -17.97 3.11
C LEU A 197 4.07 -17.14 2.02
N GLY A 198 4.00 -15.81 2.08
CA GLY A 198 4.72 -14.92 1.16
C GLY A 198 6.24 -15.07 1.27
N THR A 199 6.76 -15.14 2.50
CA THR A 199 8.19 -15.35 2.78
C THR A 199 8.68 -16.68 2.21
N ALA A 200 7.97 -17.77 2.47
CA ALA A 200 8.34 -19.08 1.93
C ALA A 200 8.29 -19.09 0.40
N PHE A 201 7.28 -18.45 -0.19
CA PHE A 201 7.15 -18.34 -1.63
C PHE A 201 8.32 -17.57 -2.27
N ILE A 202 8.68 -16.38 -1.76
CA ILE A 202 9.79 -15.61 -2.34
C ILE A 202 11.13 -16.32 -2.17
N LEU A 203 11.37 -16.98 -1.03
CA LEU A 203 12.61 -17.73 -0.78
C LEU A 203 12.76 -18.89 -1.76
N HIS A 204 11.69 -19.66 -1.96
CA HIS A 204 11.68 -20.72 -2.98
C HIS A 204 11.93 -20.16 -4.38
N ARG A 205 11.29 -19.03 -4.74
CA ARG A 205 11.46 -18.38 -6.05
C ARG A 205 12.85 -17.75 -6.25
N TYR A 206 13.52 -17.36 -5.16
CA TYR A 206 14.91 -16.93 -5.16
C TYR A 206 15.88 -18.11 -5.40
N GLY A 207 15.47 -19.32 -5.00
CA GLY A 207 16.24 -20.55 -5.17
C GLY A 207 16.70 -21.19 -3.86
N ALA A 208 16.08 -20.87 -2.72
CA ALA A 208 16.31 -21.62 -1.48
C ALA A 208 15.72 -23.03 -1.59
N GLU A 209 16.56 -24.04 -1.35
CA GLU A 209 16.23 -25.45 -1.57
C GLU A 209 15.44 -26.06 -0.40
N HIS A 210 15.68 -25.59 0.83
CA HIS A 210 15.14 -26.19 2.06
C HIS A 210 14.33 -25.17 2.88
N VAL A 211 13.06 -24.94 2.51
CA VAL A 211 12.18 -23.97 3.19
C VAL A 211 10.95 -24.66 3.76
N ILE A 212 10.86 -24.83 5.08
CA ILE A 212 9.73 -25.53 5.70
C ILE A 212 8.83 -24.53 6.41
N VAL A 213 7.53 -24.52 6.09
CA VAL A 213 6.53 -23.72 6.80
C VAL A 213 5.89 -24.55 7.89
N CYS A 214 5.79 -24.00 9.09
CA CYS A 214 5.09 -24.58 10.22
C CYS A 214 3.86 -23.74 10.60
N ASP A 215 2.82 -24.40 11.11
CA ASP A 215 1.71 -23.76 11.82
C ASP A 215 1.53 -24.38 13.22
N GLU A 216 0.41 -24.08 13.88
CA GLU A 216 0.06 -24.58 15.21
C GLU A 216 0.04 -26.12 15.36
N LEU A 217 -0.07 -26.90 14.29
CA LEU A 217 0.04 -28.37 14.33
C LEU A 217 1.33 -28.88 13.66
N GLY A 218 2.36 -28.04 13.57
CA GLY A 218 3.69 -28.42 13.06
C GLY A 218 3.89 -28.17 11.56
N ALA A 219 4.79 -28.95 10.95
CA ALA A 219 5.17 -28.77 9.55
C ALA A 219 3.97 -28.91 8.59
N ILE A 220 3.93 -28.03 7.59
CA ILE A 220 3.02 -28.12 6.46
C ILE A 220 3.65 -29.04 5.41
N TYR A 221 2.89 -30.01 4.94
CA TYR A 221 3.34 -31.02 3.99
C TYR A 221 2.18 -31.49 3.10
N GLU A 222 2.52 -32.10 1.96
CA GLU A 222 1.55 -32.57 0.98
C GLU A 222 0.62 -33.64 1.59
N TYR A 223 -0.69 -33.51 1.37
CA TYR A 223 -1.72 -34.38 1.95
C TYR A 223 -1.81 -34.39 3.49
N ARG A 224 -1.32 -33.34 4.16
CA ARG A 224 -1.59 -33.16 5.60
C ARG A 224 -3.11 -33.15 5.86
N PRO A 225 -3.63 -34.00 6.76
CA PRO A 225 -5.07 -34.25 6.86
C PRO A 225 -5.86 -33.15 7.59
N LEU A 226 -5.20 -32.31 8.38
CA LEU A 226 -5.85 -31.34 9.28
C LEU A 226 -5.20 -29.95 9.15
N GLY A 227 -5.98 -28.92 9.46
CA GLY A 227 -5.49 -27.54 9.53
C GLY A 227 -5.09 -26.92 8.19
N MET A 228 -5.51 -27.53 7.06
CA MET A 228 -5.17 -27.08 5.71
C MET A 228 -6.25 -26.18 5.11
N ASN A 229 -5.81 -25.21 4.32
CA ASN A 229 -6.63 -24.44 3.40
C ASN A 229 -5.95 -24.42 2.02
N TRP A 230 -6.58 -23.81 1.02
CA TRP A 230 -6.06 -23.80 -0.35
C TRP A 230 -4.65 -23.18 -0.45
N ALA A 231 -4.36 -22.10 0.30
CA ALA A 231 -3.06 -21.43 0.27
C ALA A 231 -1.96 -22.26 0.96
N LYS A 232 -2.30 -22.94 2.06
CA LYS A 232 -1.40 -23.91 2.71
C LYS A 232 -1.13 -25.12 1.81
N TRP A 233 -2.12 -25.53 1.01
CA TRP A 233 -1.93 -26.61 0.05
C TRP A 233 -0.97 -26.21 -1.07
N GLU A 234 -1.10 -25.00 -1.63
CA GLU A 234 -0.15 -24.50 -2.65
C GLU A 234 1.28 -24.42 -2.12
N ILE A 235 1.50 -23.90 -0.89
CA ILE A 235 2.86 -23.81 -0.36
C ILE A 235 3.46 -25.19 -0.05
N ALA A 236 2.64 -26.16 0.37
CA ALA A 236 3.08 -27.53 0.66
C ALA A 236 3.71 -28.21 -0.56
N GLN A 237 3.32 -27.81 -1.78
CA GLN A 237 3.85 -28.35 -3.03
C GLN A 237 5.24 -27.83 -3.38
N VAL A 238 5.68 -26.72 -2.78
CA VAL A 238 6.92 -26.04 -3.19
C VAL A 238 7.94 -25.89 -2.07
N SER A 239 7.51 -25.79 -0.81
CA SER A 239 8.42 -25.46 0.29
C SER A 239 9.03 -26.72 0.95
N ASN A 240 8.20 -27.70 1.32
CA ASN A 240 8.61 -28.92 2.03
C ASN A 240 8.76 -30.12 1.09
N THR A 241 9.70 -30.02 0.14
CA THR A 241 9.90 -31.01 -0.95
C THR A 241 10.32 -32.39 -0.46
N TYR A 242 10.88 -32.49 0.75
CA TYR A 242 11.27 -33.76 1.39
C TYR A 242 10.14 -34.37 2.25
N ASN A 243 8.96 -33.74 2.28
CA ASN A 243 7.78 -34.20 3.01
C ASN A 243 8.07 -34.44 4.50
N GLU A 244 8.87 -33.55 5.11
CA GLU A 244 9.21 -33.62 6.52
C GLU A 244 7.98 -33.36 7.39
N LYS A 245 7.92 -34.06 8.52
CA LYS A 245 6.78 -34.04 9.44
C LYS A 245 7.30 -33.92 10.86
N GLY A 246 6.52 -33.26 11.70
CA GLY A 246 6.85 -33.09 13.10
C GLY A 246 6.41 -31.74 13.61
N GLU A 247 6.59 -31.56 14.91
CA GLU A 247 6.34 -30.29 15.58
C GLU A 247 7.45 -29.28 15.28
N LEU A 248 7.18 -28.00 15.56
CA LEU A 248 8.16 -26.92 15.35
C LEU A 248 9.51 -27.21 16.02
N ALA A 249 9.50 -27.74 17.24
CA ALA A 249 10.71 -28.08 17.99
C ALA A 249 11.58 -29.15 17.30
N GLU A 250 10.99 -30.02 16.49
CA GLU A 250 11.71 -31.01 15.70
C GLU A 250 12.27 -30.39 14.43
N MET A 251 11.50 -29.52 13.78
CA MET A 251 11.90 -28.85 12.53
C MET A 251 13.07 -27.88 12.72
N ILE A 252 13.13 -27.21 13.90
CA ILE A 252 14.20 -26.25 14.25
C ILE A 252 15.58 -26.93 14.39
N LYS A 253 15.64 -28.23 14.71
CA LYS A 253 16.91 -28.94 14.92
C LYS A 253 17.76 -28.89 13.65
N GLY A 254 18.98 -28.39 13.77
CA GLY A 254 19.90 -28.23 12.64
C GLY A 254 19.46 -27.19 11.60
N ALA A 255 18.46 -26.35 11.87
CA ALA A 255 18.08 -25.26 10.97
C ALA A 255 19.15 -24.15 10.98
N ASP A 256 19.42 -23.56 9.82
CA ASP A 256 20.30 -22.40 9.69
C ASP A 256 19.60 -21.09 10.02
N ALA A 257 18.29 -21.01 9.73
CA ALA A 257 17.48 -19.87 10.04
C ALA A 257 16.09 -20.26 10.56
N LEU A 258 15.62 -19.52 11.55
CA LEU A 258 14.23 -19.53 12.00
C LEU A 258 13.63 -18.15 11.77
N ILE A 259 12.51 -18.10 11.05
CA ILE A 259 11.73 -16.90 10.76
C ILE A 259 10.38 -17.06 11.42
N ASP A 260 10.14 -16.35 12.50
CA ASP A 260 8.98 -16.51 13.35
C ASP A 260 8.01 -15.35 13.23
N PHE A 261 6.80 -15.65 12.75
CA PHE A 261 5.66 -14.74 12.67
C PHE A 261 4.55 -15.10 13.68
N ALA A 262 4.67 -16.24 14.37
CA ALA A 262 3.65 -16.72 15.28
C ALA A 262 4.02 -16.38 16.73
N SER A 263 3.03 -16.16 17.59
CA SER A 263 3.27 -15.93 19.03
C SER A 263 3.59 -17.21 19.80
N THR A 264 4.30 -18.16 19.16
CA THR A 264 4.71 -19.42 19.78
C THR A 264 5.98 -19.20 20.59
N THR A 265 6.03 -19.74 21.82
CA THR A 265 7.22 -19.63 22.66
C THR A 265 8.42 -20.33 22.00
N ILE A 266 9.44 -19.54 21.65
CA ILE A 266 10.75 -20.04 21.21
C ILE A 266 11.68 -20.10 22.42
N THR A 267 12.21 -21.27 22.75
CA THR A 267 13.07 -21.47 23.93
C THR A 267 14.57 -21.37 23.60
N PRO A 268 15.42 -20.99 24.58
CA PRO A 268 16.88 -21.05 24.41
C PRO A 268 17.39 -22.43 24.00
N GLU A 269 16.77 -23.52 24.47
CA GLU A 269 17.14 -24.89 24.11
C GLU A 269 16.88 -25.18 22.63
N GLN A 270 15.79 -24.66 22.07
CA GLN A 270 15.51 -24.77 20.63
C GLN A 270 16.58 -24.05 19.81
N ILE A 271 16.97 -22.84 20.21
CA ILE A 271 18.04 -22.08 19.53
C ILE A 271 19.37 -22.84 19.60
N LYS A 272 19.73 -23.41 20.77
CA LYS A 272 20.94 -24.23 20.91
C LYS A 272 20.94 -25.50 20.04
N SER A 273 19.76 -25.98 19.63
CA SER A 273 19.61 -27.16 18.78
C SER A 273 19.73 -26.86 17.28
N MET A 274 19.78 -25.59 16.89
CA MET A 274 19.97 -25.15 15.51
C MET A 274 21.40 -25.43 15.01
N ALA A 275 21.65 -25.16 13.72
CA ALA A 275 22.98 -25.24 13.14
C ALA A 275 23.95 -24.21 13.77
N SER A 276 25.25 -24.33 13.48
CA SER A 276 26.24 -23.34 13.89
C SER A 276 25.91 -21.96 13.31
N ASP A 277 26.15 -20.89 14.08
CA ASP A 277 25.83 -19.51 13.70
C ASP A 277 24.38 -19.33 13.19
N PRO A 278 23.36 -19.68 14.00
CA PRO A 278 21.98 -19.62 13.56
C PRO A 278 21.47 -18.18 13.43
N ILE A 279 20.62 -17.96 12.43
CA ILE A 279 19.92 -16.70 12.18
C ILE A 279 18.51 -16.79 12.76
N LEU A 280 18.11 -15.82 13.58
CA LEU A 280 16.78 -15.77 14.18
C LEU A 280 16.07 -14.46 13.84
N PHE A 281 14.99 -14.53 13.07
CA PHE A 281 14.10 -13.41 12.82
C PHE A 281 12.80 -13.64 13.59
N THR A 282 12.43 -12.73 14.49
CA THR A 282 11.23 -12.86 15.35
C THR A 282 10.37 -11.62 15.27
N PHE A 283 9.18 -11.75 14.69
CA PHE A 283 8.28 -10.63 14.39
C PHE A 283 6.98 -10.62 15.21
N ALA A 284 6.72 -11.69 15.97
CA ALA A 284 5.55 -11.74 16.84
C ALA A 284 5.58 -10.62 17.90
N MET A 285 4.41 -10.04 18.18
CA MET A 285 4.24 -9.05 19.24
C MET A 285 3.17 -9.53 20.23
N PRO A 286 3.46 -9.58 21.55
CA PRO A 286 4.76 -9.29 22.18
C PRO A 286 5.86 -10.30 21.78
N LEU A 287 7.13 -9.89 21.90
CA LEU A 287 8.28 -10.75 21.56
C LEU A 287 8.33 -11.96 22.50
N CYS A 288 8.41 -13.16 21.92
CA CYS A 288 8.54 -14.41 22.67
C CYS A 288 9.95 -14.65 23.22
N ILE A 289 10.98 -14.09 22.57
CA ILE A 289 12.36 -14.11 23.02
C ILE A 289 13.03 -12.78 22.64
N THR A 290 13.77 -12.19 23.58
CA THR A 290 14.50 -10.95 23.32
C THR A 290 15.76 -11.23 22.50
N PRO A 291 16.27 -10.24 21.72
CA PRO A 291 17.54 -10.39 21.03
C PRO A 291 18.72 -10.75 21.94
N GLN A 292 18.71 -10.25 23.18
CA GLN A 292 19.74 -10.58 24.16
C GLN A 292 19.68 -12.05 24.58
N GLU A 293 18.49 -12.58 24.88
CA GLU A 293 18.30 -13.99 25.24
C GLU A 293 18.65 -14.92 24.07
N ALA A 294 18.23 -14.56 22.85
CA ALA A 294 18.55 -15.32 21.65
C ALA A 294 20.06 -15.38 21.39
N ARG A 295 20.78 -14.25 21.53
CA ARG A 295 22.25 -14.22 21.44
C ARG A 295 22.91 -15.05 22.53
N ALA A 296 22.43 -14.95 23.77
CA ALA A 296 22.92 -15.78 24.88
C ALA A 296 22.67 -17.28 24.67
N ALA A 297 21.65 -17.64 23.89
CA ALA A 297 21.35 -19.00 23.48
C ALA A 297 22.17 -19.48 22.26
N GLY A 298 22.94 -18.60 21.61
CA GLY A 298 23.84 -18.93 20.51
C GLY A 298 23.49 -18.35 19.15
N ALA A 299 22.42 -17.54 19.02
CA ALA A 299 22.09 -16.89 17.75
C ALA A 299 23.17 -15.89 17.31
N ALA A 300 23.68 -16.06 16.09
CA ALA A 300 24.69 -15.17 15.51
C ALA A 300 24.09 -13.84 15.05
N VAL A 301 22.92 -13.90 14.41
CA VAL A 301 22.18 -12.73 13.92
C VAL A 301 20.76 -12.81 14.43
N VAL A 302 20.27 -11.71 15.00
CA VAL A 302 18.88 -11.59 15.44
C VAL A 302 18.27 -10.34 14.82
N ALA A 303 17.05 -10.47 14.29
CA ALA A 303 16.27 -9.35 13.79
C ALA A 303 14.84 -9.41 14.34
N THR A 304 14.22 -8.24 14.52
CA THR A 304 12.86 -8.14 15.07
C THR A 304 12.05 -7.07 14.34
N GLY A 305 10.73 -7.04 14.56
CA GLY A 305 9.88 -5.92 14.13
C GLY A 305 9.85 -4.75 15.12
N HIS A 306 10.54 -4.86 16.26
CA HIS A 306 10.41 -3.93 17.37
C HIS A 306 11.47 -2.81 17.30
N SER A 307 11.02 -1.56 17.44
CA SER A 307 11.82 -0.35 17.14
C SER A 307 12.96 -0.04 18.09
N THR A 308 13.05 -0.73 19.22
CA THR A 308 14.11 -0.51 20.22
C THR A 308 15.36 -1.35 19.98
N TYR A 309 15.31 -2.35 19.11
CA TYR A 309 16.41 -3.30 18.92
C TYR A 309 17.16 -3.06 17.59
N PRO A 310 18.45 -3.43 17.52
CA PRO A 310 19.17 -3.51 16.25
C PRO A 310 18.45 -4.43 15.26
N ASN A 311 18.71 -4.23 13.97
CA ASN A 311 18.04 -4.97 12.88
C ASN A 311 16.51 -4.93 12.99
N GLN A 312 15.94 -3.76 13.31
CA GLN A 312 14.51 -3.55 13.15
C GLN A 312 14.17 -3.72 11.67
N MET A 313 13.35 -4.73 11.36
CA MET A 313 12.83 -4.95 10.02
C MET A 313 11.43 -4.38 9.93
N ASP A 314 11.28 -3.37 9.11
CA ASP A 314 10.01 -2.68 8.87
C ASP A 314 9.82 -2.46 7.37
N ILE A 315 8.57 -2.58 6.92
CA ILE A 315 8.18 -2.41 5.53
C ILE A 315 7.97 -0.93 5.14
N THR A 316 7.88 -0.04 6.13
CA THR A 316 7.69 1.42 5.98
C THR A 316 8.73 2.04 5.05
N ALA A 317 10.00 1.63 5.15
CA ALA A 317 11.06 2.16 4.29
C ALA A 317 11.07 1.55 2.88
N VAL A 318 10.41 0.40 2.68
CA VAL A 318 10.49 -0.42 1.46
C VAL A 318 9.39 -0.08 0.46
N ILE A 319 8.15 -0.16 0.93
CA ILE A 319 6.94 -0.09 0.10
C ILE A 319 6.85 1.21 -0.73
N PRO A 320 7.21 2.40 -0.21
CA PRO A 320 7.15 3.63 -1.00
C PRO A 320 7.98 3.55 -2.30
N GLY A 321 9.19 2.99 -2.22
CA GLY A 321 10.05 2.79 -3.39
C GLY A 321 9.46 1.78 -4.39
N VAL A 322 8.82 0.73 -3.91
CA VAL A 322 8.14 -0.27 -4.76
C VAL A 322 7.07 0.39 -5.61
N PHE A 323 6.13 1.11 -4.98
CA PHE A 323 5.05 1.79 -5.71
C PHE A 323 5.58 2.86 -6.66
N ARG A 324 6.59 3.64 -6.25
CA ARG A 324 7.20 4.64 -7.13
C ARG A 324 7.77 4.02 -8.41
N GLY A 325 8.49 2.90 -8.28
CA GLY A 325 9.03 2.16 -9.42
C GLY A 325 7.93 1.64 -10.35
N LEU A 326 6.87 1.04 -9.78
CA LEU A 326 5.73 0.50 -10.52
C LEU A 326 4.95 1.59 -11.27
N LEU A 327 4.65 2.71 -10.61
CA LEU A 327 3.89 3.82 -11.19
C LEU A 327 4.66 4.51 -12.33
N ASP A 328 5.98 4.71 -12.17
CA ASP A 328 6.77 5.44 -13.17
C ASP A 328 6.93 4.72 -14.50
N VAL A 329 6.91 3.39 -14.47
CA VAL A 329 6.95 2.56 -15.68
C VAL A 329 5.56 2.11 -16.11
N ARG A 330 4.50 2.52 -15.39
CA ARG A 330 3.11 2.08 -15.60
C ARG A 330 3.01 0.56 -15.65
N ALA A 331 3.65 -0.10 -14.69
CA ALA A 331 3.65 -1.55 -14.61
C ALA A 331 2.20 -2.09 -14.65
N SER A 332 1.97 -3.19 -15.35
CA SER A 332 0.68 -3.88 -15.32
C SER A 332 0.50 -4.73 -14.06
N HIS A 333 1.59 -5.33 -13.57
CA HIS A 333 1.59 -6.22 -12.40
C HIS A 333 2.92 -6.13 -11.64
N PHE A 334 2.91 -6.49 -10.35
CA PHE A 334 4.12 -6.59 -9.53
C PHE A 334 4.66 -8.02 -9.48
N HIS A 335 5.37 -8.41 -10.54
CA HIS A 335 5.86 -9.79 -10.69
C HIS A 335 7.00 -10.16 -9.72
N ILE A 336 7.16 -11.46 -9.47
CA ILE A 336 8.14 -12.02 -8.53
C ILE A 336 9.59 -11.56 -8.76
N ARG A 337 10.02 -11.36 -10.02
CA ARG A 337 11.38 -10.86 -10.30
C ARG A 337 11.58 -9.41 -9.85
N ALA A 338 10.54 -8.57 -9.90
CA ALA A 338 10.60 -7.22 -9.35
C ALA A 338 10.62 -7.23 -7.82
N GLN A 339 9.93 -8.17 -7.17
CA GLN A 339 10.00 -8.38 -5.72
C GLN A 339 11.42 -8.78 -5.29
N ILE A 340 12.03 -9.75 -5.98
CA ILE A 340 13.42 -10.17 -5.72
C ILE A 340 14.39 -9.01 -5.97
N ALA A 341 14.24 -8.27 -7.08
CA ALA A 341 15.08 -7.11 -7.38
C ALA A 341 14.97 -6.02 -6.30
N ALA A 342 13.77 -5.81 -5.73
CA ALA A 342 13.59 -4.90 -4.59
C ALA A 342 14.37 -5.40 -3.36
N ALA A 343 14.28 -6.70 -3.04
CA ALA A 343 14.98 -7.29 -1.89
C ALA A 343 16.51 -7.19 -2.03
N GLU A 344 17.04 -7.51 -3.21
CA GLU A 344 18.47 -7.38 -3.53
C GLU A 344 18.93 -5.93 -3.44
N ALA A 345 18.10 -4.99 -3.92
CA ALA A 345 18.39 -3.57 -3.86
C ALA A 345 18.44 -3.05 -2.42
N ILE A 346 17.53 -3.49 -1.54
CA ILE A 346 17.52 -3.17 -0.11
C ILE A 346 18.77 -3.73 0.56
N ALA A 347 19.09 -5.00 0.30
CA ALA A 347 20.26 -5.65 0.89
C ALA A 347 21.57 -4.93 0.49
N ALA A 348 21.65 -4.46 -0.76
CA ALA A 348 22.80 -3.76 -1.31
C ALA A 348 23.00 -2.32 -0.81
N ILE A 349 22.02 -1.73 -0.10
CA ILE A 349 22.18 -0.41 0.50
C ILE A 349 23.27 -0.42 1.58
N ILE A 350 23.40 -1.53 2.30
CA ILE A 350 24.40 -1.68 3.36
C ILE A 350 25.73 -2.11 2.72
N PRO A 351 26.77 -1.27 2.78
CA PRO A 351 28.08 -1.61 2.25
C PRO A 351 28.69 -2.83 2.95
N ASP A 352 29.51 -3.59 2.22
CA ASP A 352 30.11 -4.84 2.73
C ASP A 352 30.99 -4.59 3.98
N ASP A 353 31.64 -3.44 4.10
CA ASP A 353 32.50 -3.04 5.21
C ASP A 353 31.73 -2.58 6.46
N GLN A 354 30.45 -2.25 6.32
CA GLN A 354 29.57 -1.86 7.43
C GLN A 354 28.67 -3.01 7.90
N ARG A 355 28.54 -4.07 7.10
CA ARG A 355 27.67 -5.20 7.40
C ARG A 355 28.22 -6.01 8.56
N HIS A 356 27.41 -6.16 9.60
CA HIS A 356 27.74 -6.99 10.77
C HIS A 356 26.46 -7.48 11.45
N ALA A 357 26.59 -8.30 12.49
CA ALA A 357 25.46 -8.98 13.16
C ALA A 357 24.37 -8.06 13.73
N ASP A 358 24.63 -6.77 13.94
CA ASP A 358 23.67 -5.76 14.42
C ASP A 358 23.25 -4.75 13.33
N TYR A 359 23.68 -4.95 12.08
CA TYR A 359 23.34 -4.08 10.94
C TYR A 359 23.29 -4.89 9.63
N ILE A 360 22.15 -5.56 9.43
CA ILE A 360 21.83 -6.33 8.21
C ILE A 360 20.65 -5.74 7.43
N TYR A 361 19.94 -4.76 7.98
CA TYR A 361 18.76 -4.15 7.38
C TYR A 361 18.81 -2.62 7.56
N PRO A 362 18.43 -1.80 6.56
CA PRO A 362 18.48 -0.35 6.65
C PRO A 362 17.55 0.17 7.76
N ARG A 363 17.88 1.34 8.29
CA ARG A 363 17.05 2.00 9.31
C ARG A 363 15.73 2.48 8.69
N VAL A 364 14.69 2.60 9.50
CA VAL A 364 13.36 3.03 9.02
C VAL A 364 13.41 4.44 8.42
N ILE A 365 14.11 5.37 9.08
CA ILE A 365 14.39 6.72 8.53
C ILE A 365 15.69 6.67 7.72
N ASP A 366 15.66 5.95 6.61
CA ASP A 366 16.69 5.99 5.58
C ASP A 366 16.05 6.36 4.23
N PHE A 367 16.09 7.66 3.95
CA PHE A 367 15.55 8.28 2.76
C PHE A 367 16.25 7.84 1.46
N SER A 368 17.38 7.14 1.54
CA SER A 368 18.06 6.58 0.35
C SER A 368 17.40 5.29 -0.16
N VAL A 369 16.59 4.62 0.66
CA VAL A 369 15.97 3.32 0.32
C VAL A 369 15.00 3.45 -0.84
N ALA A 370 14.05 4.38 -0.77
CA ALA A 370 13.00 4.51 -1.78
C ALA A 370 13.53 4.77 -3.20
N PRO A 371 14.50 5.68 -3.45
CA PRO A 371 15.12 5.84 -4.77
C PRO A 371 15.77 4.56 -5.30
N VAL A 372 16.52 3.85 -4.46
CA VAL A 372 17.24 2.61 -4.84
C VAL A 372 16.25 1.51 -5.23
N VAL A 373 15.21 1.31 -4.42
CA VAL A 373 14.15 0.32 -4.67
C VAL A 373 13.35 0.69 -5.92
N ALA A 374 12.96 1.96 -6.09
CA ALA A 374 12.20 2.42 -7.25
C ALA A 374 12.94 2.13 -8.57
N ARG A 375 14.25 2.36 -8.59
CA ARG A 375 15.10 2.03 -9.75
C ARG A 375 15.09 0.53 -10.04
N ALA A 376 15.30 -0.31 -9.02
CA ALA A 376 15.38 -1.76 -9.19
C ALA A 376 14.05 -2.36 -9.68
N VAL A 377 12.93 -1.93 -9.08
CA VAL A 377 11.59 -2.36 -9.47
C VAL A 377 11.24 -1.90 -10.89
N ALA A 378 11.57 -0.66 -11.24
CA ALA A 378 11.39 -0.15 -12.60
C ALA A 378 12.21 -0.93 -13.63
N ALA A 379 13.50 -1.16 -13.34
CA ALA A 379 14.39 -1.92 -14.23
C ALA A 379 13.88 -3.34 -14.46
N ALA A 380 13.47 -4.04 -13.38
CA ALA A 380 12.91 -5.39 -13.48
C ALA A 380 11.61 -5.42 -14.29
N SER A 381 10.72 -4.44 -14.07
CA SER A 381 9.44 -4.33 -14.81
C SER A 381 9.65 -4.08 -16.31
N ILE A 382 10.64 -3.27 -16.66
CA ILE A 382 11.04 -3.02 -18.05
C ILE A 382 11.61 -4.30 -18.67
N GLN A 383 12.56 -4.94 -17.99
CA GLN A 383 13.24 -6.15 -18.47
C GLN A 383 12.25 -7.31 -18.70
N HIS A 384 11.23 -7.45 -17.84
CA HIS A 384 10.26 -8.53 -17.90
C HIS A 384 8.96 -8.17 -18.66
N GLY A 385 8.90 -7.00 -19.31
CA GLY A 385 7.81 -6.64 -20.21
C GLY A 385 6.48 -6.30 -19.53
N THR A 386 6.48 -6.01 -18.23
CA THR A 386 5.27 -5.53 -17.53
C THR A 386 5.15 -4.01 -17.56
N ALA A 387 6.22 -3.28 -17.89
CA ALA A 387 6.21 -1.84 -18.05
C ALA A 387 5.48 -1.38 -19.32
N ARG A 388 4.44 -0.54 -19.19
CA ARG A 388 3.78 0.14 -20.32
C ARG A 388 4.47 1.44 -20.74
N ARG A 389 5.41 1.94 -19.93
CA ARG A 389 6.23 3.12 -20.22
C ARG A 389 7.72 2.77 -20.22
N ALA A 390 8.12 1.82 -21.08
CA ALA A 390 9.48 1.27 -21.11
C ALA A 390 10.59 2.26 -21.53
N GLY A 391 10.24 3.39 -22.17
CA GLY A 391 11.19 4.42 -22.57
C GLY A 391 11.77 5.28 -21.43
N VAL A 392 11.26 5.14 -20.20
CA VAL A 392 11.81 5.85 -19.04
C VAL A 392 13.01 5.08 -18.49
N GLY A 393 14.18 5.70 -18.53
CA GLY A 393 15.40 5.12 -17.95
C GLY A 393 15.30 4.97 -16.42
N PRO A 394 15.60 3.81 -15.83
CA PRO A 394 15.54 3.58 -14.38
C PRO A 394 16.35 4.59 -13.54
N ASP A 395 17.49 5.09 -14.04
CA ASP A 395 18.27 6.11 -13.33
C ASP A 395 17.56 7.47 -13.26
N LYS A 396 16.71 7.80 -14.25
CA LYS A 396 15.87 9.00 -14.16
C LYS A 396 14.83 8.88 -13.05
N ILE A 397 14.30 7.66 -12.83
CA ILE A 397 13.37 7.37 -11.73
C ILE A 397 14.08 7.51 -10.38
N PHE A 398 15.30 6.96 -10.28
CA PHE A 398 16.15 7.15 -9.11
C PHE A 398 16.36 8.64 -8.79
N ASP A 399 16.85 9.41 -9.75
CA ASP A 399 17.15 10.83 -9.55
C ASP A 399 15.90 11.64 -9.20
N ARG A 400 14.77 11.36 -9.85
CA ARG A 400 13.50 12.05 -9.59
C ARG A 400 12.97 11.75 -8.18
N THR A 401 13.04 10.48 -7.77
CA THR A 401 12.61 10.04 -6.43
C THR A 401 13.52 10.65 -5.36
N ARG A 402 14.85 10.61 -5.58
CA ARG A 402 15.83 11.24 -4.69
C ARG A 402 15.55 12.73 -4.53
N ARG A 403 15.35 13.47 -5.63
CA ARG A 403 15.01 14.91 -5.57
C ARG A 403 13.73 15.15 -4.78
N PHE A 404 12.68 14.36 -5.00
CA PHE A 404 11.46 14.50 -4.21
C PHE A 404 11.73 14.35 -2.71
N VAL A 405 12.45 13.30 -2.31
CA VAL A 405 12.66 13.00 -0.89
C VAL A 405 13.50 14.08 -0.19
N TYR A 406 14.51 14.65 -0.85
CA TYR A 406 15.38 15.66 -0.24
C TYR A 406 14.93 17.11 -0.47
N GLU A 407 14.17 17.40 -1.53
CA GLU A 407 13.71 18.75 -1.90
C GLU A 407 12.20 18.98 -1.63
N GLY A 408 11.46 17.90 -1.33
CA GLY A 408 10.02 17.91 -1.02
C GLY A 408 9.10 18.15 -2.21
N LYS A 409 9.61 18.16 -3.45
CA LYS A 409 8.82 18.43 -4.66
C LYS A 409 9.26 17.58 -5.84
N LEU A 410 8.28 17.08 -6.61
CA LEU A 410 8.57 16.49 -7.91
C LEU A 410 8.88 17.61 -8.91
N PRO A 411 9.88 17.42 -9.80
CA PRO A 411 10.18 18.40 -10.83
C PRO A 411 9.01 18.51 -11.81
N VAL A 412 8.48 19.72 -11.97
CA VAL A 412 7.42 20.04 -12.94
C VAL A 412 8.08 20.64 -14.18
N PRO A 413 7.78 20.15 -15.40
CA PRO A 413 8.30 20.75 -16.62
C PRO A 413 7.89 22.23 -16.76
N ALA A 414 8.76 23.03 -17.38
CA ALA A 414 8.46 24.42 -17.67
C ALA A 414 7.24 24.54 -18.57
N LYS A 415 6.45 25.60 -18.37
CA LYS A 415 5.30 25.91 -19.23
C LYS A 415 5.75 26.15 -20.66
N SER A 416 5.02 25.61 -21.63
CA SER A 416 5.24 25.90 -23.05
C SER A 416 5.10 27.42 -23.33
N GLN A 417 5.96 27.95 -24.20
CA GLN A 417 5.87 29.33 -24.68
C GLN A 417 5.07 29.45 -25.99
N GLU A 418 4.57 28.33 -26.51
CA GLU A 418 3.76 28.32 -27.72
C GLU A 418 2.39 28.95 -27.47
N LYS A 419 1.85 29.59 -28.51
CA LYS A 419 0.53 30.22 -28.45
C LYS A 419 -0.54 29.12 -28.58
N MET A 420 -1.24 28.85 -27.49
CA MET A 420 -2.25 27.78 -27.37
C MET A 420 -3.66 28.35 -27.20
N THR A 421 -4.66 27.57 -27.58
CA THR A 421 -6.06 27.74 -27.18
C THR A 421 -6.24 27.35 -25.70
N VAL A 422 -7.38 27.70 -25.09
CA VAL A 422 -7.71 27.31 -23.70
C VAL A 422 -7.74 25.79 -23.53
N ALA A 423 -8.21 25.07 -24.55
CA ALA A 423 -8.25 23.60 -24.58
C ALA A 423 -6.83 23.00 -24.56
N GLU A 424 -5.96 23.46 -25.45
CA GLU A 424 -4.56 23.02 -25.53
C GLU A 424 -3.78 23.40 -24.25
N GLU A 425 -4.01 24.59 -23.70
CA GLU A 425 -3.36 25.03 -22.46
C GLU A 425 -3.84 24.21 -21.24
N SER A 426 -5.12 23.81 -21.20
CA SER A 426 -5.65 22.91 -20.17
C SER A 426 -4.99 21.54 -20.27
N LEU A 427 -4.92 20.96 -21.47
CA LEU A 427 -4.25 19.69 -21.69
C LEU A 427 -2.77 19.74 -21.26
N GLU A 428 -2.04 20.77 -21.67
CA GLU A 428 -0.63 20.98 -21.29
C GLU A 428 -0.44 21.06 -19.77
N LEU A 429 -1.35 21.76 -19.08
CA LEU A 429 -1.34 21.87 -17.64
C LEU A 429 -1.50 20.50 -16.97
N HIS A 430 -2.48 19.72 -17.42
CA HIS A 430 -2.75 18.38 -16.89
C HIS A 430 -1.57 17.43 -17.12
N GLU A 431 -0.92 17.48 -18.29
CA GLU A 431 0.27 16.68 -18.59
C GLU A 431 1.47 17.04 -17.71
N ARG A 432 1.72 18.34 -17.51
CA ARG A 432 2.86 18.81 -16.71
C ARG A 432 2.79 18.42 -15.25
N PHE A 433 1.59 18.42 -14.67
CA PHE A 433 1.38 18.10 -13.27
C PHE A 433 0.97 16.63 -13.03
N THR A 434 0.72 15.87 -14.11
CA THR A 434 0.15 14.52 -14.04
C THR A 434 -1.15 14.53 -13.25
N GLY A 435 -2.13 15.23 -13.81
CA GLY A 435 -3.37 15.63 -13.13
C GLY A 435 -3.18 16.77 -12.14
N LEU A 436 -4.29 17.27 -11.62
CA LEU A 436 -4.31 18.51 -10.84
C LEU A 436 -4.56 18.32 -9.35
N LEU A 437 -4.86 17.10 -8.91
CA LEU A 437 -5.02 16.77 -7.49
C LEU A 437 -3.81 16.03 -6.91
N GLU A 438 -3.57 16.24 -5.62
CA GLU A 438 -2.66 15.43 -4.81
C GLU A 438 -3.25 15.13 -3.43
N VAL A 439 -2.84 13.99 -2.86
CA VAL A 439 -2.99 13.73 -1.42
C VAL A 439 -1.71 14.20 -0.75
N TYR A 440 -1.83 14.99 0.32
CA TYR A 440 -0.68 15.56 1.02
C TYR A 440 -0.70 15.22 2.51
N SER A 441 0.49 15.16 3.11
CA SER A 441 0.62 15.03 4.56
C SER A 441 0.39 16.37 5.25
N LYS A 442 -0.51 16.39 6.24
CA LYS A 442 -0.72 17.50 7.18
C LYS A 442 0.43 17.59 8.19
N ILE A 443 1.15 16.50 8.44
CA ILE A 443 2.28 16.42 9.38
C ILE A 443 3.45 15.66 8.73
N PRO A 444 4.48 16.37 8.24
CA PRO A 444 5.63 15.74 7.58
C PRO A 444 6.46 14.91 8.57
N VAL A 445 7.01 13.79 8.10
CA VAL A 445 7.86 12.90 8.92
C VAL A 445 9.29 13.44 8.95
N ARG A 446 9.59 14.26 9.96
CA ARG A 446 10.89 14.96 10.08
C ARG A 446 11.89 14.27 11.01
N ASP A 447 11.40 13.44 11.91
CA ASP A 447 12.21 12.78 12.93
C ASP A 447 11.53 11.50 13.45
N ASP A 448 12.28 10.77 14.28
CA ASP A 448 11.84 9.54 14.94
C ASP A 448 10.70 9.79 15.95
N HIS A 449 10.57 10.99 16.49
CA HIS A 449 9.50 11.32 17.43
C HIS A 449 8.13 11.38 16.73
N ILE A 450 8.05 12.09 15.60
CA ILE A 450 6.85 12.11 14.74
C ILE A 450 6.57 10.71 14.20
N LEU A 451 7.61 9.99 13.78
CA LEU A 451 7.48 8.62 13.29
C LEU A 451 6.82 7.70 14.33
N LYS A 452 7.33 7.71 15.57
CA LYS A 452 6.79 6.91 16.69
C LYS A 452 5.39 7.33 17.13
N MET A 453 5.10 8.63 17.13
CA MET A 453 3.83 9.16 17.59
C MET A 453 2.66 8.74 16.69
N PHE A 454 2.84 8.74 15.37
CA PHE A 454 1.72 8.54 14.42
C PHE A 454 1.81 7.28 13.58
N TYR A 455 3.01 6.70 13.38
CA TYR A 455 3.23 5.71 12.33
C TYR A 455 3.76 4.37 12.83
N LEU A 456 4.43 4.33 13.98
CA LEU A 456 4.87 3.08 14.62
C LEU A 456 3.95 2.67 15.77
N VAL A 457 3.88 1.37 16.02
CA VAL A 457 3.18 0.77 17.16
C VAL A 457 3.94 1.10 18.45
N PRO A 458 3.26 1.47 19.56
CA PRO A 458 1.79 1.49 19.75
C PRO A 458 1.09 2.79 19.32
N GLY A 459 1.81 3.89 19.11
CA GLY A 459 1.22 5.22 18.85
C GLY A 459 0.25 5.26 17.65
N ALA A 460 0.57 4.53 16.58
CA ALA A 460 -0.29 4.41 15.39
C ALA A 460 -1.65 3.72 15.66
N MET A 461 -1.76 2.91 16.73
CA MET A 461 -2.93 2.09 17.02
C MET A 461 -3.92 2.74 17.99
N GLU A 462 -3.47 3.69 18.82
CA GLU A 462 -4.34 4.34 19.81
C GLU A 462 -5.58 5.02 19.20
N PRO A 463 -5.50 5.76 18.07
CA PRO A 463 -6.71 6.33 17.45
C PRO A 463 -7.70 5.26 17.02
N SER A 464 -7.22 4.15 16.47
CA SER A 464 -8.05 2.99 16.08
C SER A 464 -8.73 2.35 17.28
N ARG A 465 -8.04 2.23 18.42
CA ARG A 465 -8.62 1.73 19.66
C ARG A 465 -9.77 2.63 20.15
N LEU A 466 -9.58 3.96 20.11
CA LEU A 466 -10.61 4.92 20.50
C LEU A 466 -11.84 4.87 19.58
N ILE A 467 -11.65 4.76 18.26
CA ILE A 467 -12.76 4.64 17.31
C ILE A 467 -13.52 3.32 17.52
N ARG A 468 -12.82 2.22 17.79
CA ARG A 468 -13.44 0.93 18.13
C ARG A 468 -14.32 1.03 19.39
N GLU A 469 -13.87 1.78 20.40
CA GLU A 469 -14.63 2.02 21.63
C GLU A 469 -15.81 2.97 21.42
N LYS A 470 -15.64 4.00 20.57
CA LYS A 470 -16.66 5.00 20.24
C LYS A 470 -16.56 5.41 18.78
N MET A 471 -17.45 4.84 17.96
CA MET A 471 -17.40 4.98 16.49
C MET A 471 -17.42 6.43 16.00
N GLU A 472 -18.17 7.33 16.66
CA GLU A 472 -18.27 8.75 16.31
C GLU A 472 -16.91 9.48 16.28
N GLU A 473 -15.91 8.98 17.02
CA GLU A 473 -14.57 9.57 17.03
C GLU A 473 -13.88 9.52 15.67
N VAL A 474 -14.36 8.67 14.74
CA VAL A 474 -13.86 8.58 13.36
C VAL A 474 -13.88 9.95 12.66
N PHE A 475 -14.92 10.76 12.87
CA PHE A 475 -15.04 12.09 12.24
C PHE A 475 -14.05 13.10 12.83
N ALA A 476 -13.67 12.94 14.10
CA ALA A 476 -12.73 13.83 14.76
C ALA A 476 -11.27 13.43 14.52
N LEU A 477 -11.00 12.13 14.37
CA LEU A 477 -9.64 11.57 14.36
C LEU A 477 -9.09 11.25 12.96
N THR A 478 -9.94 11.34 11.93
CA THR A 478 -9.60 10.98 10.54
C THR A 478 -10.13 12.02 9.55
N PRO A 479 -9.69 11.98 8.27
CA PRO A 479 -10.18 12.87 7.22
C PRO A 479 -11.68 12.75 6.96
N ARG A 480 -12.33 11.66 7.40
CA ARG A 480 -13.77 11.44 7.24
C ARG A 480 -14.60 12.64 7.71
N GLY A 481 -14.15 13.39 8.71
CA GLY A 481 -14.83 14.61 9.17
C GLY A 481 -14.81 15.82 8.23
N ASN A 482 -14.11 15.76 7.10
CA ASN A 482 -14.06 16.85 6.10
C ASN A 482 -13.90 16.36 4.65
N LEU A 483 -13.97 15.04 4.43
CA LEU A 483 -13.66 14.41 3.14
C LEU A 483 -14.92 13.92 2.44
N VAL A 484 -15.14 14.40 1.22
CA VAL A 484 -16.27 14.04 0.35
C VAL A 484 -15.79 13.19 -0.83
N GLY A 485 -16.52 12.10 -1.12
CA GLY A 485 -16.32 11.32 -2.33
C GLY A 485 -17.12 11.89 -3.50
N VAL A 486 -16.46 12.26 -4.60
CA VAL A 486 -17.11 12.76 -5.82
C VAL A 486 -17.26 11.60 -6.80
N VAL A 487 -18.43 10.96 -6.81
CA VAL A 487 -18.70 9.70 -7.50
C VAL A 487 -19.28 9.94 -8.88
N SER A 488 -18.67 9.35 -9.91
CA SER A 488 -19.17 9.44 -11.29
C SER A 488 -18.98 8.14 -12.07
N ASP A 489 -19.94 7.83 -12.94
CA ASP A 489 -19.82 6.76 -13.94
C ASP A 489 -19.44 7.29 -15.35
N GLY A 490 -19.32 8.63 -15.47
CA GLY A 490 -18.97 9.35 -16.70
C GLY A 490 -20.02 9.25 -17.81
N SER A 491 -21.28 8.96 -17.49
CA SER A 491 -22.34 8.79 -18.49
C SER A 491 -22.95 10.10 -19.00
N ALA A 492 -22.72 11.23 -18.32
CA ALA A 492 -23.28 12.54 -18.69
C ALA A 492 -22.30 13.73 -18.49
N VAL A 493 -21.06 13.61 -18.96
CA VAL A 493 -19.98 14.59 -18.69
C VAL A 493 -20.07 15.83 -19.59
N LEU A 494 -20.25 17.03 -19.02
CA LEU A 494 -20.09 18.34 -19.68
C LEU A 494 -20.75 18.52 -21.07
N GLY A 495 -21.85 17.82 -21.35
CA GLY A 495 -22.48 17.81 -22.68
C GLY A 495 -21.71 17.03 -23.76
N LEU A 496 -20.58 16.40 -23.41
CA LEU A 496 -19.84 15.44 -24.25
C LEU A 496 -20.57 14.09 -24.37
N GLY A 497 -21.57 13.86 -23.51
CA GLY A 497 -22.32 12.61 -23.44
C GLY A 497 -21.59 11.56 -22.60
N ASN A 498 -21.78 10.29 -22.98
CA ASN A 498 -21.18 9.17 -22.27
C ASN A 498 -19.75 8.93 -22.77
N ILE A 499 -18.78 9.37 -21.97
CA ILE A 499 -17.34 9.16 -22.22
C ILE A 499 -16.74 8.09 -21.28
N GLY A 500 -17.54 7.60 -20.33
CA GLY A 500 -17.16 6.62 -19.32
C GLY A 500 -16.34 7.20 -18.16
N GLY A 501 -16.36 6.52 -17.02
CA GLY A 501 -15.79 7.05 -15.77
C GLY A 501 -14.30 7.42 -15.87
N ARG A 502 -13.50 6.64 -16.62
CA ARG A 502 -12.07 6.95 -16.78
C ARG A 502 -11.83 8.31 -17.45
N ALA A 503 -12.61 8.66 -18.47
CA ALA A 503 -12.49 9.92 -19.19
C ALA A 503 -13.17 11.08 -18.46
N ALA A 504 -14.07 10.80 -17.51
CA ALA A 504 -14.66 11.81 -16.62
C ALA A 504 -13.68 12.35 -15.58
N MET A 505 -12.59 11.62 -15.30
CA MET A 505 -11.65 11.94 -14.22
C MET A 505 -11.13 13.39 -14.21
N PRO A 506 -10.71 14.02 -15.33
CA PRO A 506 -10.28 15.42 -15.31
C PRO A 506 -11.36 16.38 -14.78
N VAL A 507 -12.63 16.17 -15.15
CA VAL A 507 -13.76 16.98 -14.62
C VAL A 507 -13.93 16.74 -13.13
N MET A 508 -13.85 15.49 -12.68
CA MET A 508 -14.00 15.14 -11.28
C MET A 508 -12.86 15.71 -10.42
N GLU A 509 -11.63 15.74 -10.95
CA GLU A 509 -10.51 16.49 -10.32
C GLU A 509 -10.88 17.97 -10.19
N GLY A 510 -11.38 18.58 -11.27
CA GLY A 510 -11.85 19.97 -11.27
C GLY A 510 -12.91 20.23 -10.21
N LYS A 511 -13.97 19.40 -10.12
CA LYS A 511 -15.03 19.53 -9.10
C LYS A 511 -14.46 19.45 -7.68
N ALA A 512 -13.59 18.48 -7.42
CA ALA A 512 -12.91 18.37 -6.13
C ALA A 512 -12.04 19.60 -5.79
N ILE A 513 -11.39 20.21 -6.79
CA ILE A 513 -10.67 21.48 -6.61
C ILE A 513 -11.62 22.63 -6.26
N LEU A 514 -12.85 22.65 -6.78
CA LEU A 514 -13.86 23.67 -6.44
C LEU A 514 -14.30 23.53 -4.97
N PHE A 515 -14.61 22.32 -4.50
CA PHE A 515 -14.94 22.06 -3.08
C PHE A 515 -13.88 22.62 -2.14
N HIS A 516 -12.62 22.33 -2.42
CA HIS A 516 -11.51 22.79 -1.58
C HIS A 516 -11.31 24.31 -1.70
N THR A 517 -11.26 24.84 -2.93
CA THR A 517 -10.99 26.27 -3.19
C THR A 517 -12.05 27.19 -2.58
N PHE A 518 -13.33 26.84 -2.69
CA PHE A 518 -14.44 27.73 -2.31
C PHE A 518 -15.01 27.45 -0.92
N ALA A 519 -14.92 26.22 -0.41
CA ALA A 519 -15.53 25.84 0.86
C ALA A 519 -14.56 25.24 1.88
N GLY A 520 -13.30 24.98 1.51
CA GLY A 520 -12.35 24.28 2.38
C GLY A 520 -12.73 22.82 2.66
N VAL A 521 -13.65 22.26 1.87
CA VAL A 521 -14.05 20.86 1.94
C VAL A 521 -13.06 20.05 1.11
N GLU A 522 -12.47 19.02 1.71
CA GLU A 522 -11.59 18.11 0.97
C GLU A 522 -12.48 17.17 0.15
N ALA A 523 -12.16 16.96 -1.11
CA ALA A 523 -12.94 16.13 -2.01
C ALA A 523 -12.03 15.25 -2.85
N PHE A 524 -12.44 14.01 -3.09
CA PHE A 524 -11.68 13.04 -3.85
C PHE A 524 -12.53 12.41 -4.96
N PRO A 525 -12.04 12.37 -6.22
CA PRO A 525 -12.80 11.79 -7.32
C PRO A 525 -12.85 10.27 -7.24
N ILE A 526 -14.02 9.69 -7.47
CA ILE A 526 -14.31 8.26 -7.48
C ILE A 526 -15.00 7.94 -8.82
N CYS A 527 -14.20 7.72 -9.85
CA CYS A 527 -14.69 7.33 -11.16
C CYS A 527 -14.83 5.81 -11.26
N LEU A 528 -16.03 5.35 -11.61
CA LEU A 528 -16.39 3.94 -11.63
C LEU A 528 -16.31 3.33 -13.04
N SER A 529 -15.99 2.04 -13.12
CA SER A 529 -15.97 1.30 -14.39
C SER A 529 -17.31 0.63 -14.71
N THR A 530 -18.38 0.95 -13.98
CA THR A 530 -19.73 0.43 -14.16
C THR A 530 -20.72 1.57 -14.32
N GLN A 531 -21.82 1.31 -15.04
CA GLN A 531 -22.97 2.20 -15.18
C GLN A 531 -24.26 1.49 -14.72
N ASP A 532 -24.13 0.32 -14.10
CA ASP A 532 -25.25 -0.37 -13.47
C ASP A 532 -25.60 0.35 -12.15
N PRO A 533 -26.84 0.80 -11.95
CA PRO A 533 -27.22 1.54 -10.75
C PRO A 533 -26.99 0.78 -9.45
N ASP A 534 -27.29 -0.52 -9.40
CA ASP A 534 -27.18 -1.31 -8.18
C ASP A 534 -25.71 -1.56 -7.84
N GLU A 535 -24.86 -1.75 -8.85
CA GLU A 535 -23.42 -1.82 -8.65
C GLU A 535 -22.81 -0.49 -8.17
N ILE A 536 -23.29 0.64 -8.67
CA ILE A 536 -22.86 1.97 -8.19
C ILE A 536 -23.27 2.15 -6.73
N ILE A 537 -24.52 1.80 -6.39
CA ILE A 537 -25.03 1.85 -5.01
C ILE A 537 -24.15 0.97 -4.12
N ASP A 538 -23.89 -0.29 -4.49
CA ASP A 538 -23.05 -1.20 -3.72
C ASP A 538 -21.66 -0.62 -3.48
N VAL A 539 -20.97 -0.12 -4.52
CA VAL A 539 -19.65 0.50 -4.34
C VAL A 539 -19.69 1.65 -3.35
N VAL A 540 -20.69 2.53 -3.43
CA VAL A 540 -20.82 3.65 -2.49
C VAL A 540 -21.06 3.15 -1.06
N LEU A 541 -21.88 2.11 -0.86
CA LEU A 541 -22.08 1.48 0.44
C LEU A 541 -20.79 0.87 0.99
N GLN A 542 -19.97 0.27 0.14
CA GLN A 542 -18.68 -0.29 0.55
C GLN A 542 -17.70 0.79 0.97
N LEU A 543 -17.77 1.99 0.38
CA LEU A 543 -16.89 3.13 0.64
C LEU A 543 -17.38 4.07 1.75
N GLU A 544 -18.63 3.91 2.23
CA GLU A 544 -19.23 4.67 3.32
C GLU A 544 -18.29 4.84 4.55
N PRO A 545 -17.53 3.82 5.00
CA PRO A 545 -16.63 3.98 6.14
C PRO A 545 -15.55 5.05 5.92
N THR A 546 -15.15 5.29 4.66
CA THR A 546 -14.06 6.21 4.29
C THR A 546 -14.49 7.67 4.22
N PHE A 547 -15.69 7.93 3.71
CA PHE A 547 -16.13 9.28 3.36
C PHE A 547 -17.13 9.85 4.38
N GLY A 548 -17.07 11.17 4.58
CA GLY A 548 -18.02 11.92 5.41
C GLY A 548 -19.29 12.34 4.67
N GLY A 549 -19.28 12.24 3.34
CA GLY A 549 -20.40 12.54 2.45
C GLY A 549 -20.06 12.14 1.02
N ILE A 550 -21.09 12.00 0.18
CA ILE A 550 -20.95 11.64 -1.23
C ILE A 550 -21.65 12.69 -2.09
N ASN A 551 -20.94 13.09 -3.14
CA ASN A 551 -21.42 13.94 -4.21
C ASN A 551 -21.52 13.10 -5.49
N LEU A 552 -22.73 12.85 -5.96
CA LEU A 552 -22.98 12.12 -7.22
C LEU A 552 -22.87 13.10 -8.40
N GLU A 553 -22.12 12.70 -9.42
CA GLU A 553 -21.74 13.60 -10.51
C GLU A 553 -21.72 12.95 -11.88
N ASP A 554 -22.20 13.68 -12.89
CA ASP A 554 -22.18 13.27 -14.30
C ASP A 554 -22.78 11.87 -14.55
N ILE A 555 -23.83 11.51 -13.79
CA ILE A 555 -24.60 10.27 -13.94
C ILE A 555 -25.91 10.56 -14.70
N SER A 556 -26.14 9.84 -15.79
CA SER A 556 -27.28 10.04 -16.69
C SER A 556 -28.64 9.75 -16.05
N ALA A 557 -29.61 10.62 -16.36
CA ALA A 557 -31.02 10.40 -16.05
C ALA A 557 -31.63 9.24 -16.87
N PRO A 558 -32.61 8.49 -16.33
CA PRO A 558 -33.22 8.65 -15.00
C PRO A 558 -32.49 7.88 -13.87
N ARG A 559 -31.40 7.15 -14.17
CA ARG A 559 -30.71 6.27 -13.20
C ARG A 559 -30.19 7.02 -11.99
N CYS A 560 -29.67 8.22 -12.19
CA CYS A 560 -29.15 9.07 -11.11
C CYS A 560 -30.18 9.31 -9.98
N PHE A 561 -31.46 9.51 -10.30
CA PHE A 561 -32.52 9.68 -9.29
C PHE A 561 -32.75 8.41 -8.46
N TYR A 562 -32.67 7.23 -9.08
CA TYR A 562 -32.78 5.96 -8.36
C TYR A 562 -31.60 5.75 -7.41
N ILE A 563 -30.38 5.99 -7.90
CA ILE A 563 -29.14 5.89 -7.11
C ILE A 563 -29.18 6.85 -5.91
N GLU A 564 -29.50 8.11 -6.14
CA GLU A 564 -29.60 9.15 -5.09
C GLU A 564 -30.61 8.75 -4.00
N ASN A 565 -31.83 8.37 -4.40
CA ASN A 565 -32.87 7.99 -3.44
C ASN A 565 -32.47 6.75 -2.64
N LYS A 566 -31.91 5.72 -3.29
CA LYS A 566 -31.46 4.51 -2.61
C LYS A 566 -30.31 4.77 -1.66
N LEU A 567 -29.34 5.58 -2.04
CA LEU A 567 -28.23 5.92 -1.15
C LEU A 567 -28.67 6.73 0.07
N ARG A 568 -29.63 7.64 -0.09
CA ARG A 568 -30.24 8.36 1.06
C ARG A 568 -31.00 7.44 2.00
N GLU A 569 -31.57 6.34 1.51
CA GLU A 569 -32.23 5.33 2.33
C GLU A 569 -31.24 4.41 3.06
N LEU A 570 -30.08 4.14 2.46
CA LEU A 570 -29.17 3.07 2.89
C LEU A 570 -27.91 3.53 3.62
N THR A 571 -27.61 4.84 3.61
CA THR A 571 -26.40 5.39 4.23
C THR A 571 -26.72 6.42 5.30
N ASP A 572 -25.82 6.56 6.28
CA ASP A 572 -25.94 7.54 7.36
C ASP A 572 -25.15 8.84 7.07
N ILE A 573 -24.68 9.02 5.84
CA ILE A 573 -23.90 10.19 5.40
C ILE A 573 -24.70 11.06 4.42
N PRO A 574 -24.39 12.36 4.30
CA PRO A 574 -25.03 13.22 3.31
C PRO A 574 -24.78 12.75 1.88
N ILE A 575 -25.86 12.59 1.12
CA ILE A 575 -25.86 12.32 -0.33
C ILE A 575 -26.40 13.55 -1.06
N PHE A 576 -25.53 14.18 -1.84
CA PHE A 576 -25.85 15.28 -2.74
C PHE A 576 -25.63 14.86 -4.19
N HIS A 577 -26.37 15.47 -5.11
CA HIS A 577 -26.33 15.21 -6.54
C HIS A 577 -26.53 16.54 -7.25
N ASP A 578 -25.65 16.86 -8.20
CA ASP A 578 -25.64 18.09 -9.03
C ASP A 578 -26.68 18.04 -10.16
#